data_AF-A0A967JDP5-F1
#
_entry.id   AF-A0A967JDP5-F1
#
_cell.length_a   1.000
_cell.length_b   1.000
_cell.length_c   1.000
_cell.angle_alpha   90.00
_cell.angle_beta   90.00
_cell.angle_gamma   90.00
#
_symmetry.space_group_name_H-M   'P 1'
#
loop_
_entity.id
_entity.type
_entity.pdbx_description
1 polymer ?
#
loop_
_entity_poly.entity_id
_entity_poly.type
_entity_poly.pdbx_seq_one_letter_code
_entity_poly.pdbx_strand_id
1 'polypeptide(L)'
;MSQVLADLLDEQAALDEIVAGLRHDQWATRTASPRWDVTDQIAHLTFFDRAAALAIGDPDAFATAKERLWGAAGRGDTGMDEFTLAA
;
A
#
# COMPACT_ATOMS: atom_id res chain seq x y z
N MET A 1 -9.96 -13.88 -15.44
CA MET A 1 -9.74 -12.46 -15.08
C MET A 1 -10.83 -11.89 -14.19
N SER A 2 -12.11 -12.28 -14.35
CA SER A 2 -13.20 -11.77 -13.49
C SER A 2 -13.11 -12.19 -12.01
N GLN A 3 -12.63 -13.41 -11.72
CA GLN A 3 -12.54 -13.89 -10.33
C GLN A 3 -11.56 -13.08 -9.48
N VAL A 4 -10.36 -12.80 -10.01
CA VAL A 4 -9.35 -11.99 -9.28
C VAL A 4 -9.86 -10.58 -9.00
N LEU A 5 -10.60 -9.98 -9.95
CA LEU A 5 -11.21 -8.66 -9.73
C LEU A 5 -12.29 -8.72 -8.65
N ALA A 6 -13.13 -9.76 -8.65
CA ALA A 6 -14.15 -9.95 -7.62
C ALA A 6 -13.50 -10.15 -6.24
N ASP A 7 -12.49 -11.01 -6.14
CA ASP A 7 -11.74 -11.24 -4.89
C ASP A 7 -11.14 -9.92 -4.36
N LEU A 8 -10.52 -9.10 -5.22
CA LEU A 8 -9.96 -7.80 -4.81
C LEU A 8 -11.04 -6.82 -4.32
N LEU A 9 -12.22 -6.82 -4.93
CA LEU A 9 -13.33 -5.96 -4.48
C LEU A 9 -13.86 -6.42 -3.12
N ASP A 10 -13.99 -7.73 -2.91
CA ASP A 10 -14.43 -8.31 -1.65
C ASP A 10 -13.40 -8.05 -0.53
N GLU A 11 -12.10 -8.17 -0.83
CA GLU A 11 -11.01 -7.83 0.09
C GLU A 11 -11.04 -6.35 0.49
N GLN A 12 -11.26 -5.44 -0.46
CA GLN A 12 -11.36 -4.00 -0.18
C GLN A 12 -12.60 -3.66 0.64
N ALA A 13 -13.74 -4.28 0.38
CA ALA A 13 -14.95 -4.11 1.18
C ALA A 13 -14.75 -4.60 2.62
N ALA A 14 -14.14 -5.78 2.80
CA ALA A 14 -13.81 -6.31 4.11
C ALA A 14 -12.83 -5.40 4.87
N LEU A 15 -11.84 -4.82 4.19
CA LEU A 15 -10.92 -3.87 4.80
C LEU A 15 -11.62 -2.57 5.22
N ASP A 16 -12.51 -2.03 4.37
CA ASP A 16 -13.28 -0.82 4.68
C ASP A 16 -14.13 -1.01 5.95
N GLU A 17 -14.80 -2.16 6.10
CA GLU A 17 -15.56 -2.50 7.30
C GLU A 17 -14.70 -2.49 8.58
N ILE A 18 -13.45 -2.96 8.49
CA ILE A 18 -12.50 -2.96 9.61
C ILE A 18 -12.12 -1.54 10.01
N VAL A 19 -11.81 -0.67 9.04
CA VAL A 19 -11.29 0.67 9.32
C VAL A 19 -12.38 1.72 9.54
N ALA A 20 -13.60 1.50 9.05
CA ALA A 20 -14.73 2.43 9.17
C ALA A 20 -15.10 2.74 10.63
N GLY A 21 -14.87 1.80 11.55
CA GLY A 21 -15.13 1.97 12.98
C GLY A 21 -14.00 2.65 13.76
N LEU A 22 -12.85 2.94 13.15
CA LEU A 22 -11.70 3.48 13.85
C LEU A 22 -11.88 4.97 14.15
N ARG A 23 -11.78 5.31 15.43
CA ARG A 23 -11.59 6.68 15.88
C ARG A 23 -10.22 7.19 15.47
N HIS A 24 -10.06 8.51 15.40
CA HIS A 24 -8.82 9.15 15.00
C HIS A 24 -7.58 8.69 15.80
N ASP A 25 -7.72 8.50 17.12
CA ASP A 25 -6.64 8.02 17.99
C ASP A 25 -6.21 6.57 17.70
N GLN A 26 -7.12 5.76 17.17
CA GLN A 26 -6.87 4.35 16.90
C GLN A 26 -6.04 4.12 15.64
N TRP A 27 -5.96 5.11 14.74
CA TRP A 27 -5.08 5.05 13.57
C TRP A 27 -3.59 4.94 13.93
N ALA A 28 -3.20 5.45 15.11
CA ALA A 28 -1.85 5.32 15.65
C ALA A 28 -1.58 3.98 16.37
N THR A 29 -2.51 3.01 16.30
CA THR A 29 -2.34 1.70 16.95
C THR A 29 -1.24 0.90 16.27
N ARG A 30 -0.27 0.44 17.06
CA ARG A 30 0.85 -0.40 16.58
C ARG A 30 0.33 -1.74 16.03
N THR A 31 0.90 -2.18 14.91
CA THR A 31 0.50 -3.43 14.26
C THR A 31 1.55 -4.53 14.50
N ALA A 32 1.27 -5.75 14.03
CA ALA A 32 2.24 -6.85 14.06
C ALA A 32 3.45 -6.59 13.14
N SER A 33 3.31 -5.70 12.15
CA SER A 33 4.42 -5.20 11.35
C SER A 33 5.27 -4.26 12.20
N PRO A 34 6.53 -4.61 12.52
CA PRO A 34 7.40 -3.75 13.29
C PRO A 34 7.52 -2.37 12.61
N ARG A 35 7.56 -1.31 13.42
CA ARG A 35 7.62 0.10 12.98
C ARG A 35 6.35 0.67 12.38
N TRP A 36 5.34 -0.13 12.00
CA TRP A 36 4.10 0.38 11.43
C TRP A 36 2.91 0.44 12.39
N ASP A 37 2.16 1.53 12.35
CA ASP A 37 0.81 1.63 12.89
C ASP A 37 -0.26 1.31 11.82
N VAL A 38 -1.54 1.51 12.14
CA VAL A 38 -2.64 1.25 11.19
C VAL A 38 -2.57 2.21 10.01
N THR A 39 -2.20 3.48 10.23
CA THR A 39 -1.99 4.47 9.16
C THR A 39 -0.95 3.98 8.17
N ASP A 40 0.20 3.50 8.67
CA ASP A 40 1.29 3.01 7.84
C ASP A 40 0.86 1.80 6.99
N GLN A 41 0.10 0.87 7.58
CA GLN A 41 -0.45 -0.27 6.85
C GLN A 41 -1.37 0.16 5.70
N ILE A 42 -2.28 1.11 5.94
CA ILE A 42 -3.23 1.59 4.92
C ILE A 42 -2.50 2.42 3.84
N ALA A 43 -1.51 3.23 4.22
CA ALA A 43 -0.67 3.96 3.28
C ALA A 43 0.09 2.99 2.35
N HIS A 44 0.65 1.92 2.89
CA HIS A 44 1.33 0.89 2.11
C HIS A 44 0.40 0.21 1.10
N LEU A 45 -0.81 -0.19 1.51
CA LEU A 45 -1.81 -0.77 0.60
C LEU A 45 -2.20 0.22 -0.51
N THR A 46 -2.48 1.47 -0.14
CA THR A 46 -2.81 2.55 -1.07
C THR A 46 -1.70 2.76 -2.12
N PHE A 47 -0.44 2.72 -1.69
CA PHE A 47 0.70 2.82 -2.60
C PHE A 47 0.70 1.70 -3.65
N PHE A 48 0.52 0.45 -3.21
CA PHE A 48 0.55 -0.70 -4.13
C PHE A 48 -0.68 -0.76 -5.05
N ASP A 49 -1.86 -0.33 -4.59
CA ASP A 49 -3.04 -0.17 -5.45
C ASP A 49 -2.77 0.84 -6.58
N ARG A 50 -2.16 1.98 -6.25
CA ARG A 50 -1.75 2.98 -7.26
C ARG A 50 -0.68 2.44 -8.19
N ALA A 51 0.30 1.69 -7.68
CA ALA A 51 1.34 1.09 -8.50
C ALA A 51 0.78 0.05 -9.47
N ALA A 52 -0.19 -0.77 -9.04
CA ALA A 52 -0.88 -1.72 -9.89
C ALA A 52 -1.72 -1.02 -10.97
N ALA A 53 -2.47 0.02 -10.62
CA ALA A 53 -3.21 0.83 -11.57
C ALA A 53 -2.29 1.48 -12.62
N LEU A 54 -1.12 1.98 -12.19
CA LEU A 54 -0.10 2.53 -13.09
C LEU A 54 0.45 1.46 -14.04
N ALA A 55 0.76 0.26 -13.54
CA ALA A 55 1.26 -0.84 -14.36
C ALA A 55 0.27 -1.24 -15.48
N ILE A 56 -1.03 -1.13 -15.20
CA ILE A 56 -2.10 -1.44 -16.16
C ILE A 56 -2.30 -0.28 -17.15
N GLY A 57 -2.35 0.96 -16.66
CA GLY A 57 -2.70 2.14 -17.45
C GLY A 57 -1.53 2.74 -18.25
N ASP A 58 -0.31 2.63 -17.74
CA ASP A 58 0.91 3.17 -18.34
C ASP A 58 2.13 2.30 -17.96
N PRO A 59 2.39 1.21 -18.72
CA PRO A 59 3.50 0.29 -18.44
C PRO A 59 4.89 0.95 -18.46
N ASP A 60 5.09 1.99 -19.27
CA ASP A 60 6.37 2.68 -19.40
C ASP A 60 6.63 3.58 -18.18
N ALA A 61 5.61 4.33 -17.73
CA ALA A 61 5.69 5.07 -16.49
C ALA A 61 5.87 4.14 -15.28
N PHE A 62 5.21 2.98 -15.28
CA PHE A 62 5.42 1.97 -14.25
C PHE A 62 6.85 1.43 -14.25
N ALA A 63 7.45 1.16 -15.41
CA ALA A 63 8.83 0.70 -15.49
C ALA A 63 9.79 1.70 -14.81
N THR A 64 9.59 3.00 -15.06
CA THR A 64 10.35 4.08 -14.40
C THR A 64 10.10 4.13 -12.89
N ALA A 65 8.84 4.04 -12.45
CA ALA A 65 8.48 4.07 -11.03
C ALA A 65 9.08 2.87 -10.26
N LYS A 66 9.05 1.70 -10.88
CA LYS A 66 9.60 0.45 -10.35
C LYS A 66 11.12 0.52 -10.15
N GLU A 67 11.86 1.13 -11.08
CA GLU A 67 13.30 1.37 -10.91
C GLU A 67 13.60 2.27 -9.69
N ARG A 68 12.78 3.31 -9.47
CA ARG A 68 12.91 4.18 -8.30
C ARG A 68 12.65 3.42 -7.00
N LEU A 69 11.61 2.57 -6.98
CA LEU A 69 11.28 1.71 -5.84
C LEU A 69 12.45 0.78 -5.49
N TRP A 70 13.06 0.12 -6.48
CA TRP A 70 14.23 -0.74 -6.24
C TRP A 70 15.46 0.04 -5.78
N GLY A 71 15.66 1.26 -6.29
CA GLY A 71 16.69 2.15 -5.78
C GLY A 71 16.49 2.50 -4.29
N ALA A 72 15.24 2.61 -3.83
CA ALA A 72 14.91 2.81 -2.43
C ALA A 72 15.13 1.55 -1.58
N ALA A 73 14.75 0.37 -2.09
CA ALA A 73 14.97 -0.92 -1.42
C ALA A 73 16.46 -1.22 -1.18
N GLY A 74 17.35 -0.72 -2.05
CA GLY A 74 18.81 -0.80 -1.85
C GLY A 74 19.33 -0.06 -0.61
N ARG A 75 18.52 0.80 0.01
CA ARG A 75 18.81 1.49 1.29
C ARG A 75 18.31 0.72 2.52
N GLY A 76 17.77 -0.49 2.33
CA GLY A 76 17.20 -1.35 3.37
C GLY A 76 15.71 -1.08 3.66
N ASP A 77 15.13 -1.84 4.59
CA ASP A 77 13.68 -1.78 4.90
C ASP A 77 13.21 -0.37 5.26
N THR A 78 14.02 0.43 5.96
CA THR A 78 13.68 1.82 6.27
C THR A 78 13.54 2.69 5.02
N GLY A 79 14.35 2.45 3.99
CA GLY A 79 14.26 3.17 2.72
C GLY A 79 13.03 2.78 1.90
N MET A 80 12.55 1.55 2.04
CA MET A 80 11.33 1.08 1.37
C MET A 80 10.08 1.66 2.05
N ASP A 81 10.07 1.69 3.38
CA ASP A 81 9.01 2.35 4.15
C ASP A 81 8.92 3.83 3.81
N GLU A 82 10.04 4.56 3.84
CA GLU A 82 10.06 5.99 3.49
C GLU A 82 9.48 6.23 2.08
N PHE A 83 9.79 5.36 1.13
CA PHE A 83 9.28 5.49 -0.23
C PHE A 83 7.79 5.19 -0.36
N THR A 84 7.30 4.14 0.30
CA THR A 84 5.91 3.68 0.17
C THR A 84 4.93 4.45 1.07
N LEU A 85 5.42 5.06 2.15
CA LEU A 85 4.61 5.80 3.11
C LEU A 85 4.64 7.32 2.90
N ALA A 86 5.53 7.87 2.06
CA ALA A 86 5.64 9.31 1.79
C ALA A 86 4.55 9.89 0.85
N ALA A 87 3.39 9.23 0.73
CA ALA A 87 2.32 9.60 -0.19
C ALA A 87 1.46 10.78 0.30
#